data_AF-A0A2A6BVB5-F1
#
_entry.id   AF-A0A2A6BVB5-F1
#
_cell.length_a   1.000
_cell.length_b   1.000
_cell.length_c   1.000
_cell.angle_alpha   90.00
_cell.angle_beta   90.00
_cell.angle_gamma   90.00
#
_symmetry.space_group_name_H-M   'P 1'
#
loop_
_entity.id
_entity.type
_entity.pdbx_description
1 polymer ?
#
loop_
_entity_poly.entity_id
_entity_poly.type
_entity_poly.pdbx_seq_one_letter_code
_entity_poly.pdbx_strand_id
1 'polypeptide(L)'
;MATFDRDDPKYLICCCGAHVTKLARVFVLISLVIAIHNLRERSFLEVIGFAITILGTFSIFMEARNPIILYIILSITHGFVTIIDGLHAVKSISDTGTAISFALFYYLAAAIIEVFFLLTFWTLAEFIQDRVFSINFYPGSQVHVFLGFFSEEIRRKNVFDATSSEANGGSVRKMRLSIAISTLKNPETQSSKN
;
A
#
# COMPACT_ATOMS: atom_id res chain seq x y z
N MET A 1 -27.50 4.66 8.37
CA MET A 1 -26.04 4.86 8.30
C MET A 1 -25.50 3.67 7.52
N ALA A 2 -24.77 3.89 6.43
CA ALA A 2 -24.30 2.78 5.60
C ALA A 2 -23.18 2.03 6.34
N THR A 3 -23.41 0.76 6.68
CA THR A 3 -22.39 -0.15 7.16
C THR A 3 -21.46 -0.49 6.01
N PHE A 4 -20.15 -0.47 6.23
CA PHE A 4 -19.18 -0.91 5.22
C PHE A 4 -19.45 -2.36 4.85
N ASP A 5 -19.74 -2.58 3.58
CA ASP A 5 -19.86 -3.92 2.99
C ASP A 5 -18.58 -4.22 2.22
N ARG A 6 -17.90 -5.29 2.63
CA ARG A 6 -16.66 -5.73 2.00
C ARG A 6 -16.92 -6.31 0.60
N ASP A 7 -18.07 -6.92 0.42
CA ASP A 7 -18.44 -7.63 -0.81
C ASP A 7 -19.31 -6.75 -1.72
N ASP A 8 -19.30 -5.43 -1.48
CA ASP A 8 -19.96 -4.45 -2.34
C ASP A 8 -19.51 -4.65 -3.81
N PRO A 9 -20.44 -4.79 -4.77
CA PRO A 9 -20.14 -4.98 -6.17
C PRO A 9 -19.13 -3.98 -6.75
N LYS A 10 -19.01 -2.77 -6.20
CA LYS A 10 -18.00 -1.79 -6.66
C LYS A 10 -16.55 -2.22 -6.43
N TYR A 11 -16.29 -3.16 -5.51
CA TYR A 11 -14.96 -3.72 -5.25
C TYR A 11 -14.71 -5.07 -5.96
N LEU A 12 -15.70 -5.56 -6.69
CA LEU A 12 -15.59 -6.75 -7.52
C LEU A 12 -15.21 -6.29 -8.93
N ILE A 13 -13.95 -6.51 -9.29
CA ILE A 13 -13.39 -6.12 -10.59
C ILE A 13 -13.19 -7.38 -11.43
N CYS A 14 -13.36 -7.26 -12.74
CA CYS A 14 -13.25 -8.33 -13.74
C CYS A 14 -14.49 -9.24 -13.85
N CYS A 15 -14.65 -9.86 -15.02
CA CYS A 15 -15.74 -10.78 -15.38
C CYS A 15 -15.86 -11.99 -14.45
N CYS A 16 -14.80 -12.31 -13.68
CA CYS A 16 -14.77 -13.40 -12.72
C CYS A 16 -15.25 -13.03 -11.31
N GLY A 17 -15.63 -11.77 -11.07
CA GLY A 17 -16.06 -11.30 -9.75
C GLY A 17 -14.92 -11.34 -8.71
N ALA A 18 -13.68 -11.14 -9.15
CA ALA A 18 -12.54 -11.15 -8.24
C ALA A 18 -12.52 -9.89 -7.38
N HIS A 19 -12.36 -10.06 -6.06
CA HIS A 19 -12.22 -8.93 -5.16
C HIS A 19 -10.93 -8.14 -5.45
N VAL A 20 -11.01 -6.81 -5.45
CA VAL A 20 -9.94 -5.87 -5.84
C VAL A 20 -8.60 -6.15 -5.13
N THR A 21 -8.62 -6.53 -3.85
CA THR A 21 -7.40 -6.84 -3.09
C THR A 21 -6.63 -8.04 -3.63
N LYS A 22 -7.32 -9.10 -4.07
CA LYS A 22 -6.67 -10.28 -4.66
C LYS A 22 -6.10 -9.92 -6.03
N LEU A 23 -6.89 -9.20 -6.83
CA LEU A 23 -6.50 -8.80 -8.17
C LEU A 23 -5.26 -7.88 -8.15
N ALA A 24 -5.26 -6.87 -7.28
CA ALA A 24 -4.13 -5.96 -7.10
C ALA A 24 -2.83 -6.68 -6.69
N ARG A 25 -2.92 -7.69 -5.81
CA ARG A 25 -1.76 -8.51 -5.42
C ARG A 25 -1.20 -9.32 -6.60
N VAL A 26 -2.06 -9.86 -7.45
CA VAL A 26 -1.63 -10.57 -8.66
C VAL A 26 -0.97 -9.61 -9.65
N PHE A 27 -1.60 -8.45 -9.90
CA PHE A 27 -1.06 -7.46 -10.85
C PHE A 27 0.29 -6.91 -10.41
N VAL A 28 0.47 -6.58 -9.13
CA VAL A 28 1.77 -6.08 -8.68
C VAL A 28 2.87 -7.13 -8.76
N LEU A 29 2.55 -8.42 -8.56
CA LEU A 29 3.52 -9.50 -8.77
C LEU A 29 3.89 -9.65 -10.24
N ILE A 30 2.93 -9.52 -11.16
CA ILE A 30 3.20 -9.50 -12.61
C ILE A 30 4.09 -8.31 -12.96
N SER A 31 3.76 -7.11 -12.49
CA SER A 31 4.58 -5.90 -12.69
C SER A 31 5.99 -6.08 -12.13
N LEU A 32 6.14 -6.73 -10.97
CA LEU A 32 7.44 -7.01 -10.36
C LEU A 32 8.28 -7.95 -11.23
N VAL A 33 7.69 -9.01 -11.78
CA VAL A 33 8.40 -9.92 -12.70
C VAL A 33 8.85 -9.19 -13.96
N ILE A 34 7.99 -8.35 -14.54
CA ILE A 34 8.32 -7.53 -15.71
C ILE A 34 9.46 -6.56 -15.38
N ALA A 35 9.38 -5.86 -14.25
CA ALA A 35 10.43 -4.92 -13.83
C ALA A 35 11.78 -5.62 -13.61
N ILE A 36 11.79 -6.82 -13.00
CA ILE A 36 13.01 -7.64 -12.85
C ILE A 36 13.57 -8.05 -14.21
N HIS A 37 12.72 -8.40 -15.17
CA HIS A 37 13.15 -8.74 -16.51
C HIS A 37 13.84 -7.55 -17.20
N ASN A 38 13.22 -6.36 -17.12
CA ASN A 38 13.73 -5.15 -17.77
C ASN A 38 15.02 -4.61 -17.14
N LEU A 39 15.27 -4.88 -15.85
CA LEU A 39 16.54 -4.53 -15.19
C LEU A 39 17.78 -5.07 -15.92
N ARG A 40 17.64 -6.09 -16.76
CA ARG A 40 18.74 -6.63 -17.58
C ARG A 40 19.38 -5.58 -18.49
N GLU A 41 18.59 -4.61 -18.98
CA GLU A 41 19.07 -3.57 -19.89
C GLU A 41 19.88 -2.48 -19.17
N ARG A 42 19.82 -2.43 -17.82
CA ARG A 42 20.56 -1.51 -16.95
C ARG A 42 20.42 -0.03 -17.33
N SER A 43 19.33 0.35 -18.00
CA SER A 43 19.03 1.76 -18.23
C SER A 43 18.63 2.43 -16.90
N PHE A 44 18.95 3.72 -16.75
CA PHE A 44 18.57 4.46 -15.55
C PHE A 44 17.05 4.53 -15.36
N LEU A 45 16.29 4.61 -16.46
CA LEU A 45 14.83 4.60 -16.44
C LEU A 45 14.25 3.28 -15.93
N GLU A 46 14.86 2.14 -16.28
CA GLU A 46 14.42 0.83 -15.77
C GLU A 46 14.71 0.66 -14.27
N VAL A 47 15.83 1.21 -13.78
CA VAL A 47 16.13 1.21 -12.33
C VAL A 47 15.11 2.04 -11.56
N ILE A 48 14.72 3.20 -12.08
CA ILE A 48 13.63 4.02 -11.51
C ILE A 48 12.31 3.25 -11.54
N GLY A 49 11.98 2.64 -12.68
CA GLY A 49 10.77 1.82 -12.84
C GLY A 49 10.71 0.71 -11.80
N PHE A 50 11.80 -0.03 -11.63
CA PHE A 50 11.91 -1.07 -10.61
C PHE A 50 11.70 -0.54 -9.18
N ALA A 51 12.31 0.59 -8.82
CA ALA A 51 12.10 1.21 -7.51
C ALA A 51 10.64 1.61 -7.28
N ILE A 52 9.96 2.13 -8.30
CA ILE A 52 8.52 2.43 -8.27
C ILE A 52 7.72 1.13 -8.06
N THR A 53 8.05 0.05 -8.75
CA THR A 53 7.39 -1.25 -8.56
C THR A 53 7.57 -1.83 -7.17
N ILE A 54 8.76 -1.68 -6.56
CA ILE A 54 9.00 -2.09 -5.16
C ILE A 54 8.14 -1.27 -4.20
N LEU A 55 8.06 0.06 -4.40
CA LEU A 55 7.17 0.92 -3.63
C LEU A 55 5.70 0.47 -3.77
N GLY A 56 5.23 0.19 -4.99
CA GLY A 56 3.88 -0.30 -5.24
C GLY A 56 3.60 -1.63 -4.53
N THR A 57 4.55 -2.57 -4.63
CA THR A 57 4.49 -3.87 -3.94
C THR A 57 4.32 -3.67 -2.44
N PHE A 58 5.23 -2.90 -1.82
CA PHE A 58 5.15 -2.58 -0.40
C PHE A 58 3.80 -1.94 -0.02
N SER A 59 3.33 -0.99 -0.81
CA SER A 59 2.09 -0.23 -0.57
C SER A 59 0.85 -1.13 -0.57
N ILE A 60 0.78 -2.09 -1.49
CA ILE A 60 -0.34 -3.03 -1.64
C ILE A 60 -0.34 -4.05 -0.49
N PHE A 61 0.83 -4.56 -0.09
CA PHE A 61 0.91 -5.52 1.01
C PHE A 61 0.68 -4.88 2.38
N MET A 62 1.05 -3.62 2.56
CA MET A 62 0.77 -2.86 3.78
C MET A 62 -0.65 -2.30 3.82
N GLU A 63 -1.41 -2.40 2.72
CA GLU A 63 -2.77 -1.88 2.58
C GLU A 63 -2.89 -0.41 3.02
N ALA A 64 -1.87 0.38 2.69
CA ALA A 64 -1.78 1.79 3.06
C ALA A 64 -2.17 2.68 1.87
N ARG A 65 -3.19 3.53 2.05
CA ARG A 65 -3.75 4.37 0.98
C ARG A 65 -2.76 5.36 0.38
N ASN A 66 -2.08 6.14 1.22
CA ASN A 66 -1.19 7.20 0.76
C ASN A 66 -0.05 6.70 -0.14
N PRO A 67 0.68 5.62 0.21
CA PRO A 67 1.74 5.12 -0.66
C PRO A 67 1.20 4.45 -1.94
N ILE A 68 -0.04 3.89 -1.94
CA ILE A 68 -0.71 3.45 -3.19
C ILE A 68 -0.96 4.64 -4.13
N ILE A 69 -1.48 5.76 -3.61
CA ILE A 69 -1.71 6.97 -4.42
C ILE A 69 -0.38 7.51 -4.98
N LEU A 70 0.66 7.54 -4.16
CA LEU A 70 2.00 7.95 -4.60
C LEU A 70 2.51 7.03 -5.72
N TYR A 71 2.36 5.71 -5.56
CA TYR A 71 2.72 4.74 -6.57
C TYR A 71 1.99 4.96 -7.90
N ILE A 72 0.67 5.23 -7.87
CA ILE A 72 -0.12 5.53 -9.08
C ILE A 72 0.44 6.75 -9.81
N ILE A 73 0.70 7.85 -9.10
CA ILE A 73 1.23 9.09 -9.70
C ILE A 73 2.62 8.86 -10.31
N LEU A 74 3.49 8.15 -9.60
CA LEU A 74 4.83 7.83 -10.08
C LEU A 74 4.79 6.92 -11.30
N SER A 75 3.91 5.92 -11.31
CA SER A 75 3.75 4.98 -12.43
C SER A 75 3.24 5.68 -13.69
N ILE A 76 2.26 6.59 -13.56
CA ILE A 76 1.79 7.42 -14.68
C ILE A 76 2.94 8.25 -15.24
N THR A 77 3.68 8.94 -14.36
CA THR A 77 4.79 9.81 -14.77
C THR A 77 5.89 9.02 -15.48
N HIS A 78 6.27 7.86 -14.92
CA HIS A 78 7.28 6.97 -15.51
C HIS A 78 6.82 6.38 -16.86
N GLY A 79 5.55 5.99 -16.97
CA GLY A 79 4.97 5.51 -18.22
C GLY A 79 5.06 6.55 -19.35
N PHE A 80 4.73 7.81 -19.08
CA PHE A 80 4.87 8.89 -20.06
C PHE A 80 6.33 9.09 -20.50
N VAL A 81 7.28 9.12 -19.56
CA VAL A 81 8.70 9.27 -19.88
C VAL A 81 9.19 8.11 -20.74
N THR A 82 8.80 6.88 -20.42
CA THR A 82 9.17 5.67 -21.17
C THR A 82 8.62 5.67 -22.59
N ILE A 83 7.38 6.12 -22.79
CA ILE A 83 6.79 6.25 -24.13
C ILE A 83 7.55 7.29 -24.97
N ILE A 84 7.87 8.45 -24.38
CA ILE A 84 8.60 9.52 -25.09
C ILE A 84 10.01 9.05 -25.48
N ASP A 85 10.75 8.44 -24.55
CA ASP A 85 12.10 7.92 -24.80
C ASP A 85 12.10 6.84 -25.89
N GLY A 86 11.14 5.91 -25.80
CA GLY A 86 10.93 4.85 -26.78
C GLY A 86 10.63 5.37 -28.19
N LEU A 87 9.72 6.33 -28.32
CA LEU A 87 9.42 6.96 -29.61
C LEU A 87 10.62 7.73 -30.18
N HIS A 88 11.40 8.38 -29.32
CA HIS A 88 12.63 9.06 -29.72
C HIS A 88 13.69 8.06 -30.23
N ALA A 89 13.85 6.92 -29.54
CA ALA A 89 14.76 5.85 -29.94
C ALA A 89 14.36 5.19 -31.27
N VAL A 90 13.07 4.94 -31.50
CA VAL A 90 12.60 4.39 -32.79
C VAL A 90 12.86 5.37 -33.93
N LYS A 91 12.60 6.66 -33.68
CA LYS A 91 12.84 7.72 -34.67
C LYS A 91 14.32 7.87 -35.02
N SER A 92 15.24 7.65 -34.07
CA SER A 92 16.68 7.78 -34.33
C SER A 92 17.27 6.60 -35.11
N ILE A 93 16.64 5.42 -35.05
CA ILE A 93 17.13 4.19 -35.69
C ILE A 93 16.52 3.99 -37.09
N SER A 94 15.28 4.44 -37.31
CA SER A 94 14.56 4.18 -38.55
C SER A 94 13.80 5.40 -39.06
N ASP A 95 14.16 5.84 -40.27
CA ASP A 95 13.41 6.84 -41.03
C ASP A 95 12.16 6.26 -41.74
N THR A 96 11.93 4.94 -41.66
CA THR A 96 10.76 4.31 -42.26
C THR A 96 9.50 4.51 -41.41
N GLY A 97 8.43 5.02 -42.03
CA GLY A 97 7.15 5.27 -41.36
C GLY A 97 6.46 4.02 -40.78
N THR A 98 6.80 2.83 -41.28
CA THR A 98 6.27 1.54 -40.81
C THR A 98 6.77 1.21 -39.40
N ALA A 99 8.06 1.41 -39.10
CA ALA A 99 8.62 1.15 -37.76
C ALA A 99 7.97 2.04 -36.69
N ILE A 100 7.76 3.32 -37.01
CA ILE A 100 7.08 4.28 -36.12
C ILE A 100 5.64 3.84 -35.85
N SER A 101 4.94 3.37 -36.88
CA SER A 101 3.55 2.90 -36.73
C SER A 101 3.44 1.66 -35.84
N PHE A 102 4.35 0.69 -35.99
CA PHE A 102 4.42 -0.47 -35.10
C PHE A 102 4.74 -0.09 -33.65
N ALA A 103 5.69 0.82 -33.44
CA ALA A 103 6.03 1.30 -32.10
C ALA A 103 4.85 2.01 -31.42
N LEU A 104 4.15 2.88 -32.16
CA LEU A 104 2.95 3.56 -31.65
C LEU A 104 1.85 2.56 -31.25
N PHE A 105 1.61 1.55 -32.06
CA PHE A 105 0.64 0.49 -31.74
C PHE A 105 1.04 -0.28 -30.46
N TYR A 106 2.32 -0.64 -30.34
CA TYR A 106 2.84 -1.32 -29.15
C TYR A 106 2.66 -0.46 -27.88
N TYR A 107 3.06 0.82 -27.92
CA TYR A 107 2.93 1.71 -26.76
C TYR A 107 1.47 2.01 -26.41
N LEU A 108 0.58 2.08 -27.40
CA LEU A 108 -0.86 2.23 -27.15
C LEU A 108 -1.43 1.01 -26.44
N ALA A 109 -1.08 -0.20 -26.88
CA ALA A 109 -1.50 -1.44 -26.23
C ALA A 109 -0.96 -1.52 -24.79
N ALA A 110 0.31 -1.18 -24.57
CA ALA A 110 0.92 -1.12 -23.25
C ALA A 110 0.21 -0.11 -22.34
N ALA A 111 -0.11 1.10 -22.85
CA ALA A 111 -0.83 2.12 -22.10
C ALA A 111 -2.24 1.67 -21.68
N ILE A 112 -2.96 0.93 -22.53
CA ILE A 112 -4.28 0.38 -22.20
C ILE A 112 -4.17 -0.62 -21.03
N ILE A 113 -3.18 -1.51 -21.08
CA ILE A 113 -2.93 -2.49 -20.00
C ILE A 113 -2.57 -1.75 -18.70
N GLU A 114 -1.70 -0.76 -18.77
CA GLU A 114 -1.29 0.04 -17.61
C GLU A 114 -2.47 0.79 -16.99
N VAL A 115 -3.33 1.43 -17.80
CA VAL A 115 -4.55 2.08 -17.33
C VAL A 115 -5.44 1.10 -16.57
N PHE A 116 -5.58 -0.14 -17.05
CA PHE A 116 -6.36 -1.16 -16.36
C PHE A 116 -5.76 -1.54 -14.99
N PHE A 117 -4.43 -1.60 -14.88
CA PHE A 117 -3.75 -1.84 -13.61
C PHE A 117 -3.94 -0.67 -12.65
N LEU A 118 -3.76 0.57 -13.12
CA LEU A 118 -3.93 1.78 -12.32
C LEU A 118 -5.34 1.95 -11.79
N LEU A 119 -6.37 1.63 -12.60
CA LEU A 119 -7.76 1.63 -12.16
C LEU A 119 -7.98 0.62 -11.03
N THR A 120 -7.39 -0.57 -11.13
CA THR A 120 -7.46 -1.60 -10.07
C THR A 120 -6.84 -1.09 -8.77
N PHE A 121 -5.68 -0.42 -8.84
CA PHE A 121 -5.03 0.15 -7.67
C PHE A 121 -5.79 1.37 -7.10
N TRP A 122 -6.44 2.15 -7.95
CA TRP A 122 -7.30 3.25 -7.52
C TRP A 122 -8.50 2.71 -6.73
N THR A 123 -9.21 1.71 -7.25
CA THR A 123 -10.32 1.07 -6.53
C THR A 123 -9.85 0.41 -5.23
N LEU A 124 -8.62 -0.12 -5.19
CA LEU A 124 -8.04 -0.61 -3.94
C LEU A 124 -7.84 0.53 -2.92
N ALA A 125 -7.39 1.70 -3.36
CA ALA A 125 -7.22 2.86 -2.49
C ALA A 125 -8.56 3.36 -1.92
N GLU A 126 -9.62 3.35 -2.74
CA GLU A 126 -11.00 3.65 -2.31
C GLU A 126 -11.52 2.62 -1.30
N PHE A 127 -11.31 1.32 -1.57
CA PHE A 127 -11.65 0.24 -0.64
C PHE A 127 -11.00 0.44 0.74
N ILE A 128 -9.71 0.78 0.77
CA ILE A 128 -8.98 1.04 2.02
C ILE A 128 -9.56 2.27 2.74
N GLN A 129 -9.90 3.33 2.00
CA GLN A 129 -10.50 4.54 2.56
C GLN A 129 -11.84 4.24 3.24
N ASP A 130 -12.74 3.55 2.54
CA ASP A 130 -14.07 3.21 3.02
C ASP A 130 -14.00 2.30 4.25
N ARG A 131 -13.07 1.35 4.25
CA ARG A 131 -12.78 0.50 5.42
C ARG A 131 -12.35 1.33 6.63
N VAL A 132 -11.38 2.23 6.47
CA VAL A 132 -10.86 3.06 7.59
C VAL A 132 -11.94 3.99 8.14
N PHE A 133 -12.74 4.59 7.26
CA PHE A 133 -13.82 5.49 7.67
C PHE A 133 -14.89 4.77 8.50
N SER A 134 -15.21 3.52 8.15
CA SER A 134 -16.16 2.70 8.91
C SER A 134 -15.71 2.37 10.34
N ILE A 135 -14.40 2.23 10.57
CA ILE A 135 -13.83 1.92 11.88
C ILE A 135 -13.85 3.17 12.80
N ASN A 136 -13.57 4.35 12.25
CA ASN A 136 -13.48 5.60 13.01
C ASN A 136 -14.83 6.13 13.53
N PHE A 137 -15.95 5.56 13.07
CA PHE A 137 -17.30 5.95 13.51
C PHE A 137 -17.76 5.29 14.81
N TYR A 138 -16.95 4.45 15.44
CA TYR A 138 -17.20 4.00 16.82
C TYR A 138 -16.74 5.10 17.81
N PRO A 139 -17.65 5.74 18.58
CA PRO A 139 -17.37 6.98 19.31
C PRO A 139 -16.38 6.87 20.48
N GLY A 140 -15.83 5.69 20.75
CA GLY A 140 -14.98 5.44 21.92
C GLY A 140 -13.47 5.60 21.71
N SER A 141 -12.98 5.88 20.50
CA SER A 141 -11.54 5.75 20.19
C SER A 141 -10.98 6.79 19.22
N GLN A 142 -11.33 8.08 19.38
CA GLN A 142 -10.91 9.14 18.46
C GLN A 142 -9.52 9.77 18.71
N VAL A 143 -8.75 9.38 19.74
CA VAL A 143 -7.45 10.06 20.01
C VAL A 143 -6.23 9.34 19.42
N HIS A 144 -6.35 8.11 18.90
CA HIS A 144 -5.18 7.33 18.48
C HIS A 144 -4.84 7.31 16.99
N VAL A 145 -5.66 7.88 16.10
CA VAL A 145 -5.59 7.53 14.67
C VAL A 145 -4.56 8.36 13.89
N PHE A 146 -4.29 9.62 14.29
CA PHE A 146 -3.26 10.42 13.62
C PHE A 146 -1.83 10.05 14.06
N LEU A 147 -1.68 9.55 15.29
CA LEU A 147 -0.44 8.89 15.75
C LEU A 147 -0.35 7.43 15.30
N GLY A 148 -1.47 6.77 14.98
CA GLY A 148 -1.54 5.36 14.57
C GLY A 148 -0.78 5.02 13.28
N PHE A 149 -0.78 5.92 12.30
CA PHE A 149 -0.08 5.70 11.02
C PHE A 149 1.45 5.69 11.15
N PHE A 150 2.03 6.39 12.14
CA PHE A 150 3.46 6.27 12.48
C PHE A 150 3.70 5.31 13.67
N SER A 151 2.68 5.03 14.49
CA SER A 151 2.80 4.19 15.69
C SER A 151 2.67 2.69 15.39
N GLU A 152 1.94 2.25 14.36
CA GLU A 152 1.92 0.84 13.90
C GLU A 152 3.31 0.37 13.45
N GLU A 153 4.06 1.23 12.74
CA GLU A 153 5.43 0.97 12.28
C GLU A 153 6.41 0.77 13.46
N ILE A 154 6.21 1.52 14.56
CA ILE A 154 7.00 1.39 15.80
C ILE A 154 6.53 0.18 16.63
N ARG A 155 5.24 -0.13 16.64
CA ARG A 155 4.67 -1.21 17.45
C ARG A 155 5.03 -2.60 16.90
N ARG A 156 5.12 -2.80 15.59
CA ARG A 156 5.58 -4.10 15.03
C ARG A 156 7.06 -4.38 15.22
N LYS A 157 7.89 -3.36 15.49
CA LYS A 157 9.33 -3.55 15.78
C LYS A 157 9.66 -3.78 17.25
N ASN A 158 8.75 -3.48 18.18
CA ASN A 158 8.98 -3.63 19.61
C ASN A 158 8.42 -4.93 20.23
N VAL A 159 7.85 -5.83 19.43
CA VAL A 159 7.63 -7.22 19.82
C VAL A 159 8.77 -8.06 19.25
N PHE A 160 10.00 -7.72 19.64
CA PHE A 160 11.05 -8.72 19.66
C PHE A 160 10.75 -9.59 20.87
N ASP A 161 10.22 -10.79 20.61
CA ASP A 161 10.22 -11.87 21.57
C ASP A 161 11.63 -12.00 22.13
N ALA A 162 11.80 -11.54 23.37
CA ALA A 162 12.88 -11.99 24.22
C ALA A 162 12.68 -13.49 24.41
N THR A 163 13.19 -14.28 23.47
CA THR A 163 13.42 -15.71 23.67
C THR A 163 14.60 -15.80 24.63
N SER A 164 14.32 -15.58 25.92
CA SER A 164 15.23 -15.97 26.98
C SER A 164 15.32 -17.49 26.94
N SER A 165 16.45 -18.00 26.46
CA SER A 165 16.82 -19.40 26.63
C SER A 165 16.87 -19.70 28.13
N GLU A 166 15.85 -20.37 28.67
CA GLU A 166 15.92 -21.02 29.97
C GLU A 166 16.89 -22.20 29.84
N ALA A 167 18.15 -21.94 30.17
CA ALA A 167 19.10 -22.96 30.59
C ALA A 167 19.10 -22.99 32.13
N ASN A 168 18.71 -24.15 32.66
CA ASN A 168 18.67 -24.59 34.05
C ASN A 168 19.48 -23.82 35.11
N GLY A 169 18.82 -23.60 36.25
CA GLY A 169 19.41 -23.86 37.57
C GLY A 169 19.42 -22.69 38.55
N GLY A 170 18.52 -22.72 39.54
CA GLY A 170 18.67 -21.93 40.77
C GLY A 170 17.38 -21.36 41.30
N SER A 171 16.85 -22.01 42.35
CA SER A 171 15.72 -21.55 43.16
C SER A 171 15.96 -20.12 43.69
N VAL A 172 15.21 -19.14 43.17
CA VAL A 172 15.12 -17.81 43.78
C VAL A 172 13.66 -17.43 43.97
N ARG A 173 13.39 -16.96 45.19
CA ARG A 173 12.10 -16.67 45.80
C ARG A 173 11.24 -15.75 44.91
N LYS A 174 10.11 -16.29 44.46
CA LYS A 174 9.10 -15.63 43.61
C LYS A 174 8.40 -14.50 44.38
N MET A 175 8.87 -13.26 44.24
CA MET A 175 8.10 -12.07 44.65
C MET A 175 7.05 -11.77 43.58
N ARG A 176 5.76 -11.89 43.93
CA ARG A 176 4.65 -11.48 43.08
C ARG A 176 4.46 -9.97 43.25
N LEU A 177 4.90 -9.18 42.26
CA LEU A 177 4.57 -7.77 42.18
C LEU A 177 3.29 -7.62 41.36
N SER A 178 2.15 -7.49 42.03
CA SER A 178 0.88 -7.13 41.41
C SER A 178 0.83 -5.61 41.25
N ILE A 179 1.03 -5.11 40.04
CA ILE A 179 0.82 -3.70 39.70
C ILE A 179 -0.68 -3.48 39.58
N ALA A 180 -1.29 -2.92 40.62
CA ALA A 180 -2.66 -2.45 40.60
C ALA A 180 -2.70 -1.04 39.99
N ILE A 181 -3.25 -0.91 38.78
CA ILE A 181 -3.51 0.39 38.16
C ILE A 181 -4.86 0.86 38.69
N SER A 182 -4.86 1.70 39.72
CA SER A 182 -6.08 2.35 40.20
C SER A 182 -6.47 3.45 39.23
N THR A 183 -7.61 3.30 38.57
CA THR A 183 -8.28 4.37 37.82
C THR A 183 -8.63 5.50 38.80
N LEU A 184 -7.91 6.61 38.69
CA LEU A 184 -8.13 7.83 39.46
C LEU A 184 -9.51 8.40 39.10
N LYS A 185 -10.45 8.31 40.04
CA LYS A 185 -11.79 8.88 39.93
C LYS A 185 -11.68 10.41 40.09
N ASN A 186 -12.08 11.13 39.05
CA ASN A 186 -12.09 12.59 39.00
C ASN A 186 -13.08 13.16 40.03
N PRO A 187 -12.69 14.07 40.94
CA PRO A 187 -13.61 14.67 41.90
C PRO A 187 -14.51 15.72 41.22
N GLU A 188 -15.83 15.55 41.38
CA GLU A 188 -16.84 16.52 40.98
C GLU A 188 -16.66 17.84 41.76
N THR A 189 -16.58 18.95 41.03
CA THR A 189 -16.60 20.31 41.56
C THR A 189 -17.99 20.64 42.11
N GLN A 190 -18.14 20.68 43.43
CA GLN A 190 -19.25 21.36 44.09
C GLN A 190 -18.99 22.88 44.09
N SER A 191 -19.79 23.63 43.32
CA SER A 191 -19.89 25.08 43.42
C SER A 191 -20.94 25.44 44.47
N SER A 192 -20.51 26.10 45.54
CA SER A 192 -21.36 26.54 46.64
C SER A 192 -22.19 27.75 46.23
N LYS A 193 -23.49 27.70 46.56
CA LYS A 193 -24.34 28.88 46.67
C LYS A 193 -23.86 29.77 47.83
N ASN A 194 -23.77 31.07 47.58
CA ASN A 194 -24.23 32.13 48.47
C ASN A 194 -24.56 33.36 47.64
#